data_AF-U4V3S9-F1
#
_entry.id   AF-U4V3S9-F1
#
_cell.length_a   1.000
_cell.length_b   1.000
_cell.length_c   1.000
_cell.angle_alpha   90.00
_cell.angle_beta   90.00
_cell.angle_gamma   90.00
#
_symmetry.space_group_name_H-M   'P 1'
#
loop_
_entity.id
_entity.type
_entity.pdbx_description
1 polymer ?
#
loop_
_entity_poly.entity_id
_entity_poly.type
_entity_poly.pdbx_seq_one_letter_code
_entity_poly.pdbx_strand_id
1 'polypeptide(L)' 'MALINLLLSPGSAICRHYGIDPQSDAGLMRWMINTFFYLFVGLIIVWILAV' A
#
# COMPACT_ATOMS: atom_id res chain seq x y z
N MET A 1 -12.54 2.16 -10.98
CA MET A 1 -11.95 0.89 -10.48
C MET A 1 -10.47 0.71 -10.80
N ALA A 2 -10.00 0.95 -12.04
CA ALA A 2 -8.59 0.71 -12.40
C ALA A 2 -7.56 1.50 -11.57
N LEU A 3 -7.78 2.81 -11.37
CA LEU A 3 -6.89 3.65 -10.55
C LEU A 3 -6.84 3.21 -9.08
N ILE A 4 -8.00 2.86 -8.52
CA ILE A 4 -8.12 2.35 -7.15
C ILE A 4 -7.38 1.02 -7.03
N ASN A 5 -7.53 0.10 -8.00
CA ASN A 5 -6.81 -1.17 -8.01
C ASN A 5 -5.29 -0.98 -8.15
N LEU A 6 -4.84 0.01 -8.93
CA LEU A 6 -3.43 0.36 -9.04
C LEU A 6 -2.89 0.91 -7.71
N LEU A 7 -3.64 1.82 -7.07
CA LEU A 7 -3.24 2.42 -5.81
C LEU A 7 -3.23 1.40 -4.67
N LEU A 8 -4.12 0.42 -4.68
CA LEU A 8 -4.15 -0.64 -3.67
C LEU A 8 -3.29 -1.87 -4.04
N SER A 9 -2.62 -1.85 -5.19
CA SER A 9 -1.73 -2.93 -5.63
C SER A 9 -0.55 -3.21 -4.70
N PRO A 10 0.09 -2.21 -4.03
CA PRO A 10 1.20 -2.46 -3.12
C PRO A 10 0.78 -3.34 -1.94
N GLY A 11 -0.32 -2.96 -1.27
CA GLY A 11 -0.89 -3.76 -0.18
C GLY A 11 -1.32 -5.16 -0.65
N SER A 12 -1.90 -5.27 -1.84
CA SER A 12 -2.36 -6.54 -2.41
C SER A 12 -1.20 -7.48 -2.76
N ALA A 13 -0.08 -6.93 -3.26
CA ALA A 13 1.12 -7.69 -3.59
C ALA A 13 1.80 -8.25 -2.33
N ILE A 14 1.86 -7.45 -1.27
CA ILE A 14 2.44 -7.86 0.01
C ILE A 14 1.56 -8.95 0.67
N CYS A 15 0.23 -8.78 0.71
CA CYS A 15 -0.66 -9.83 1.21
C CYS A 15 -0.46 -11.16 0.47
N ARG A 16 -0.36 -11.13 -0.87
CA ARG A 16 -0.09 -12.34 -1.67
C ARG A 16 1.28 -12.95 -1.40
N HIS A 17 2.30 -12.12 -1.16
CA HIS A 17 3.63 -12.60 -0.81
C HIS A 17 3.63 -13.41 0.50
N TYR A 18 2.78 -13.02 1.46
CA TYR A 18 2.58 -13.74 2.72
C TYR A 18 1.54 -14.87 2.64
N GLY A 19 1.03 -15.21 1.45
CA GLY A 19 0.01 -16.24 1.26
C GLY A 19 -1.38 -15.86 1.77
N ILE A 20 -1.61 -14.57 2.03
CA ILE A 20 -2.87 -14.02 2.54
C ILE A 20 -3.72 -13.58 1.35
N ASP A 21 -4.99 -14.02 1.29
CA ASP A 21 -5.92 -13.59 0.24
C ASP A 21 -6.34 -12.11 0.45
N PRO A 22 -5.93 -11.18 -0.44
CA PRO A 22 -6.25 -9.75 -0.31
C PRO A 22 -7.69 -9.39 -0.66
N GLN A 23 -8.50 -10.34 -1.16
CA GLN A 23 -9.92 -10.15 -1.48
C GLN A 23 -10.86 -10.66 -0.36
N SER A 24 -10.33 -11.45 0.58
CA SER A 24 -11.04 -11.92 1.78
C SER A 24 -11.01 -10.83 2.90
N ASP A 25 -11.27 -11.19 4.16
CA ASP A 25 -11.30 -10.31 5.35
C ASP A 25 -10.01 -9.51 5.63
N ALA A 26 -8.96 -9.69 4.82
CA ALA A 26 -7.71 -8.95 4.87
C ALA A 26 -7.78 -7.53 4.27
N GLY A 27 -8.98 -6.99 4.01
CA GLY A 27 -9.17 -5.60 3.54
C GLY A 27 -8.53 -4.56 4.46
N LEU A 28 -8.58 -4.78 5.78
CA LEU A 28 -7.93 -3.91 6.77
C LEU A 28 -6.40 -3.97 6.66
N MET A 29 -5.83 -5.17 6.52
CA MET A 29 -4.39 -5.38 6.43
C MET A 29 -3.83 -4.77 5.13
N ARG A 30 -4.54 -4.98 4.01
CA ARG A 30 -4.22 -4.35 2.72
C ARG A 30 -4.24 -2.83 2.82
N TRP A 31 -5.21 -2.24 3.53
CA TRP A 31 -5.28 -0.79 3.74
C TRP A 31 -4.12 -0.28 4.61
N MET A 32 -3.83 -0.95 5.73
CA MET A 32 -2.73 -0.56 6.62
C MET A 32 -1.38 -0.54 5.90
N ILE A 33 -1.08 -1.60 5.13
CA ILE A 33 0.16 -1.70 4.35
C ILE A 33 0.25 -0.56 3.33
N ASN A 34 -0.85 -0.25 2.66
CA ASN A 34 -0.91 0.84 1.68
C ASN A 34 -0.63 2.20 2.33
N THR A 35 -1.25 2.46 3.47
CA THR A 35 -1.05 3.70 4.24
C THR A 35 0.41 3.86 4.65
N PHE A 36 1.05 2.80 5.17
CA PHE A 36 2.47 2.84 5.51
C PHE A 36 3.34 3.09 4.27
N PHE A 37 3.09 2.39 3.17
CA PHE A 37 3.85 2.57 1.94
C PHE A 37 3.80 4.03 1.45
N TYR A 38 2.60 4.62 1.36
CA TYR A 38 2.45 6.01 0.93
C TYR A 38 3.00 7.03 1.93
N LEU A 39 2.91 6.74 3.23
CA LEU A 39 3.52 7.57 4.26
C LEU A 39 5.04 7.66 4.08
N PHE A 40 5.72 6.51 3.95
CA PHE A 40 7.18 6.51 3.77
C PHE A 40 7.59 7.15 2.44
N VAL A 41 6.91 6.82 1.35
CA VAL A 41 7.19 7.45 0.04
C VAL A 41 6.97 8.96 0.11
N GLY A 42 5.89 9.42 0.74
CA GLY A 42 5.60 10.85 0.92
C GLY A 42 6.65 11.55 1.77
N LEU A 43 7.06 10.95 2.88
CA LEU A 43 8.12 11.50 3.74
C LEU A 43 9.47 11.61 3.00
N ILE A 44 9.84 10.59 2.22
CA ILE A 44 11.06 10.63 1.40
C ILE A 44 10.98 11.76 0.37
N ILE A 45 9.84 11.89 -0.34
CA ILE A 45 9.65 12.96 -1.32
C ILE A 45 9.75 14.33 -0.66
N VAL A 46 9.06 14.54 0.46
CA VAL A 46 9.11 15.81 1.20
C VAL A 46 10.52 16.11 1.69
N TRP A 47 11.24 15.12 2.19
CA TRP A 47 12.63 15.28 2.63
C TRP A 47 13.53 15.71 1.47
N ILE A 48 13.46 15.04 0.31
CA ILE A 48 14.25 15.41 -0.88
C ILE A 48 13.92 16.82 -1.38
N LEU A 49 12.65 17.24 -1.28
CA LEU A 49 12.22 18.55 -1.75
C LEU A 49 12.54 19.68 -0.77
N ALA A 50 12.56 19.39 0.53
CA ALA A 50 12.72 20.39 1.59
C ALA A 50 14.17 20.57 2.06
N VAL A 51 15.03 19.57 1.84
CA VAL A 51 16.45 19.55 2.26
C VAL A 51 17.35 19.54 1.03
#